data_AF-A0A1V5VRW4-F1
#
_entry.id   AF-A0A1V5VRW4-F1
#
_cell.length_a   1.000
_cell.length_b   1.000
_cell.length_c   1.000
_cell.angle_alpha   90.00
_cell.angle_beta   90.00
_cell.angle_gamma   90.00
#
_symmetry.space_group_name_H-M   'P 1'
#
loop_
_entity.id
_entity.type
_entity.pdbx_description
1 polymer ?
#
loop_
_entity_poly.entity_id
_entity_poly.type
_entity_poly.pdbx_seq_one_letter_code
_entity_poly.pdbx_strand_id
1 'polypeptide(L)' 'MALSIADRGYVLDTGRVALEGSADDLLHDPMVISAYLGGNNGQ' A
#
# COMPACT_ATOMS: atom_id res chain seq x y z
N MET A 1 7.59 -8.09 2.83
CA MET A 1 7.38 -6.82 2.09
C MET A 1 7.50 -5.67 3.08
N ALA A 2 7.83 -4.44 2.68
CA ALA A 2 8.09 -3.35 3.63
C ALA A 2 6.89 -3.05 4.59
N LEU A 3 5.66 -3.10 4.07
CA LEU A 3 4.45 -2.96 4.88
C LEU A 3 4.21 -4.13 5.84
N SER A 4 4.71 -5.34 5.55
CA SER A 4 4.47 -6.52 6.40
C SER A 4 5.28 -6.51 7.70
N ILE A 5 6.13 -5.50 7.92
CA ILE A 5 6.96 -5.34 9.12
C ILE A 5 6.86 -3.92 9.70
N ALA A 6 6.03 -3.06 9.11
CA ALA A 6 5.86 -1.68 9.53
C ALA A 6 4.60 -1.55 10.38
N ASP A 7 4.56 -0.59 11.30
CA ASP A 7 3.34 -0.28 12.07
C ASP A 7 2.43 0.70 11.31
N ARG A 8 3.04 1.59 10.51
CA ARG A 8 2.35 2.64 9.75
C ARG A 8 2.93 2.73 8.34
N GLY A 9 2.09 3.03 7.36
CA GLY A 9 2.51 3.25 5.98
C GLY A 9 2.00 4.57 5.42
N TYR A 10 2.70 5.03 4.38
CA TYR A 10 2.39 6.23 3.62
C TYR A 10 2.59 5.94 2.15
N VAL A 11 1.57 6.24 1.35
CA VAL A 11 1.60 6.13 -0.10
C VAL A 11 1.81 7.53 -0.67
N LEU A 12 2.86 7.67 -1.47
CA LEU A 12 3.18 8.92 -2.14
C LEU A 12 2.74 8.86 -3.60
N ASP A 13 1.96 9.86 -4.01
CA ASP A 13 1.61 10.11 -5.41
C ASP A 13 1.92 11.56 -5.77
N THR A 14 2.59 11.78 -6.89
CA THR A 14 3.02 13.10 -7.40
C THR A 14 3.68 14.02 -6.36
N GLY A 15 4.42 13.46 -5.41
CA GLY A 15 5.11 14.21 -4.35
C GLY A 15 4.21 14.63 -3.19
N ARG A 16 3.02 14.06 -3.06
CA ARG A 16 2.09 14.25 -1.93
C ARG A 16 1.71 12.91 -1.32
N VAL A 17 1.33 12.93 -0.04
CA VAL A 17 0.75 11.75 0.62
C VAL A 17 -0.68 11.57 0.08
N ALA A 18 -0.90 10.49 -0.65
CA ALA A 18 -2.19 10.12 -1.20
C ALA A 18 -2.99 9.25 -0.21
N LEU A 19 -2.32 8.33 0.49
CA LEU A 19 -2.91 7.49 1.52
C LEU A 19 -1.96 7.35 2.71
N GLU A 20 -2.52 7.30 3.91
CA GLU A 20 -1.80 7.00 5.14
C GLU A 20 -2.67 6.17 6.07
N GLY A 21 -2.05 5.29 6.84
CA GLY A 21 -2.80 4.39 7.72
C GLY A 21 -1.89 3.39 8.42
N SER A 22 -2.49 2.50 9.22
CA SER A 22 -1.74 1.36 9.74
C SER A 22 -1.26 0.51 8.57
N ALA A 23 -0.12 -0.15 8.73
CA ALA A 23 0.38 -0.99 7.65
C ALA A 23 -0.58 -2.13 7.31
N ASP A 24 -1.33 -2.62 8.29
CA ASP A 24 -2.34 -3.66 8.11
C ASP A 24 -3.53 -3.16 7.27
N ASP A 25 -4.04 -1.95 7.54
CA ASP A 25 -5.10 -1.35 6.74
C ASP A 25 -4.66 -1.14 5.30
N LEU A 26 -3.43 -0.65 5.09
CA LEU A 26 -2.87 -0.41 3.76
C LEU A 26 -2.55 -1.70 3.00
N LEU A 27 -2.22 -2.78 3.69
CA LEU A 27 -2.01 -4.10 3.09
C LEU A 27 -3.31 -4.70 2.57
N HIS A 28 -4.44 -4.38 3.19
CA HIS A 28 -5.77 -4.84 2.79
C HIS A 28 -6.52 -3.83 1.92
N ASP A 29 -5.97 -2.63 1.72
CA ASP A 29 -6.58 -1.61 0.89
C ASP A 29 -6.49 -2.00 -0.61
N PRO A 30 -7.63 -2.20 -1.29
CA PRO A 30 -7.64 -2.65 -2.68
C PRO A 30 -7.01 -1.64 -3.66
N MET A 31 -7.02 -0.33 -3.36
CA MET A 31 -6.30 0.66 -4.16
C MET A 31 -4.79 0.51 -4.00
N VAL A 32 -4.30 0.33 -2.77
CA VAL A 32 -2.86 0.16 -2.50
C VAL A 32 -2.33 -1.12 -3.13
N ILE A 33 -3.08 -2.21 -2.99
CA ILE A 33 -2.74 -3.50 -3.60
C ILE A 33 -2.65 -3.37 -5.12
N SER A 34 -3.66 -2.76 -5.75
CA SER A 34 -3.71 -2.61 -7.20
C SER A 34 -2.63 -1.67 -7.73
N ALA A 35 -2.33 -0.58 -7.03
CA ALA A 35 -1.43 0.46 -7.52
C ALA A 35 0.06 0.16 -7.26
N TYR A 36 0.40 -0.54 -6.16
CA TYR A 36 1.79 -0.66 -5.70
C TYR A 36 2.26 -2.07 -5.39
N LEU A 37 1.39 -2.95 -4.90
CA LEU A 37 1.79 -4.33 -4.60
C LEU A 37 1.70 -5.25 -5.82
N GLY A 38 1.03 -4.78 -6.89
CA GLY A 38 0.72 -5.58 -8.06
C GLY A 38 -0.28 -6.64 -7.67
N GLY A 39 -1.55 -6.45 -8.02
CA GLY A 39 -2.57 -7.47 -7.79
C GLY A 39 -2.03 -8.83 -8.24
N ASN A 40 -1.89 -9.76 -7.30
CA ASN A 40 -1.41 -11.11 -7.55
C ASN A 40 -2.34 -11.78 -8.57
N ASN A 41 -2.07 -11.63 -9.86
CA ASN A 41 -2.68 -12.38 -10.95
C ASN A 41 -1.72 -12.32 -12.13
N GLY A 42 -0.76 -13.26 -12.12
CA GLY A 42 -0.25 -13.75 -13.38
C GLY A 42 -1.43 -14.25 -14.23
N GLN A 43 -1.55 -13.67 -15.42
CA GLN A 43 -2.12 -14.27 -16.62
C GLN A 43 -1.14 -13.95 -17.74
#